data_AF-E7G628-F1
#
_entry.id   AF-E7G628-F1
#
_cell.length_a   1.000
_cell.length_b   1.000
_cell.length_c   1.000
_cell.angle_alpha   90.00
_cell.angle_beta   90.00
_cell.angle_gamma   90.00
#
_symmetry.space_group_name_H-M   'P 1'
#
loop_
_entity.id
_entity.type
_entity.pdbx_description
1 polymer ?
#
loop_
_entity_poly.entity_id
_entity_poly.type
_entity_poly.pdbx_seq_one_letter_code
_entity_poly.pdbx_strand_id
1 'polypeptide(L)'
;MTDMKIFIKNLLNPFFIFIYMIFVYILYQLCKYGRGFFSGEIIILTVCGFALFIWFIISIIFAYQKKEIMTISYKYYLKIAIVVMLVVTSWSGYKIFHMATRYEGELGFYLNDFFNKKQLTITNDNLFDGGFLIFMDDLIKEFDISNKIYLNDSFELKYNNDGIIQSFHFMIYDNNKNTYLVSYQKNNENKVVVHLNNYLDMDFDDKYDFQPLLDALKVIPYKESFIKNQELYHILYFGQRDWGYNNTGIRYIDKTGHMITPLQTRQIIGYTISIEPIMSGTTNPYRYIYVNDIEKIPETSPQQNTPPLSEVPQDSGSLSSKIMNITYELYVSDAAAGSRFYSLKKIDENGTTVINKNPFLDNIGVANGIHFFNQKLGFISITNASNDHCEVYRTQDGGLTFKQIKLKNTGDYDYLQIPYEDNGHYIMKVSKGSQSDSDTDYIIYRSKDLGQTWTKQ
;
A
#
# COMPACT_ATOMS: atom_id res chain seq x y z
N MET A 1 22.81 -47.66 46.98
CA MET A 1 22.65 -46.80 45.79
C MET A 1 21.92 -45.55 46.26
N THR A 2 22.42 -44.34 45.97
CA THR A 2 21.79 -43.08 46.42
C THR A 2 20.40 -42.93 45.79
N ASP A 3 19.44 -42.33 46.50
CA ASP A 3 18.06 -42.14 46.01
C ASP A 3 18.01 -41.46 44.64
N MET A 4 18.93 -40.52 44.38
CA MET A 4 19.12 -39.87 43.07
C MET A 4 19.51 -40.83 41.94
N LYS A 5 20.31 -41.86 42.22
CA LYS A 5 20.69 -42.87 41.19
C LYS A 5 19.51 -43.76 40.83
N ILE A 6 18.68 -44.12 41.82
CA ILE A 6 17.47 -44.91 41.61
C ILE A 6 16.44 -44.10 40.81
N PHE A 7 16.28 -42.81 41.15
CA PHE A 7 15.43 -41.89 40.40
C PHE A 7 15.83 -41.79 38.92
N ILE A 8 17.09 -41.49 38.61
CA ILE A 8 17.55 -41.34 37.22
C ILE A 8 17.37 -42.65 36.43
N LYS A 9 17.64 -43.80 37.08
CA LYS A 9 17.47 -45.12 36.47
C LYS A 9 16.00 -45.42 36.14
N ASN A 10 15.08 -45.05 37.04
CA ASN A 10 13.63 -45.22 36.84
C ASN A 10 13.07 -44.22 35.81
N LEU A 11 13.55 -42.98 35.80
CA LEU A 11 13.11 -41.93 34.89
C LEU A 11 13.48 -42.25 33.44
N LEU A 12 14.73 -42.64 33.18
CA LEU A 12 15.25 -42.89 31.82
C LEU A 12 14.88 -44.27 31.25
N ASN A 13 13.69 -44.76 31.60
CA ASN A 13 13.12 -45.98 31.02
C ASN A 13 12.97 -45.83 29.48
N PRO A 14 13.25 -46.87 28.67
CA PRO A 14 13.01 -46.86 27.22
C PRO A 14 11.63 -46.33 26.80
N PHE A 15 10.58 -46.69 27.54
CA PHE A 15 9.23 -46.18 27.31
C PHE A 15 9.13 -44.66 27.52
N PHE A 16 9.78 -44.14 28.57
CA PHE A 16 9.83 -42.70 28.81
C PHE A 16 10.53 -41.97 27.67
N ILE A 17 11.69 -42.48 27.22
CA ILE A 17 12.44 -41.87 26.12
C ILE A 17 11.63 -41.90 24.82
N PHE A 18 10.94 -43.01 24.54
CA PHE A 18 10.08 -43.12 23.36
C PHE A 18 8.93 -42.10 23.37
N ILE A 19 8.20 -42.00 24.49
CA ILE A 19 7.13 -41.02 24.66
C ILE A 19 7.69 -39.59 24.59
N TYR A 20 8.86 -39.35 25.16
CA TYR A 20 9.55 -38.05 25.09
C TYR A 20 9.90 -37.66 23.66
N MET A 21 10.44 -38.57 22.86
CA MET A 21 10.73 -38.31 21.44
C MET A 21 9.48 -37.98 20.64
N ILE A 22 8.37 -38.71 20.87
CA ILE A 22 7.07 -38.40 20.25
C ILE A 22 6.60 -37.01 20.67
N PHE A 23 6.64 -36.70 21.97
CA PHE A 23 6.24 -35.41 22.51
C PHE A 23 7.02 -34.26 21.86
N VAL A 24 8.35 -34.36 21.83
CA VAL A 24 9.23 -33.33 21.26
C VAL A 24 9.02 -33.19 19.75
N TYR A 25 8.81 -34.29 19.03
CA TYR A 25 8.52 -34.25 17.60
C TYR A 25 7.19 -33.54 17.32
N ILE A 26 6.12 -33.88 18.05
CA ILE A 26 4.81 -33.25 17.88
C ILE A 26 4.87 -31.77 18.28
N LEU A 27 5.59 -31.44 19.37
CA LEU A 27 5.80 -30.05 19.77
C LEU A 27 6.48 -29.25 18.66
N TYR A 28 7.55 -29.80 18.06
CA TYR A 28 8.22 -29.18 16.92
C TYR A 28 7.28 -28.98 15.72
N GLN A 29 6.46 -29.97 15.37
CA GLN A 29 5.51 -29.83 14.27
C GLN A 29 4.42 -28.80 14.56
N LEU A 30 3.95 -28.72 15.81
CA LEU A 30 3.00 -27.70 16.25
C LEU A 30 3.61 -26.29 16.12
N CYS A 31 4.87 -26.11 16.53
CA CYS A 31 5.57 -24.84 16.37
C CYS A 31 5.78 -24.45 14.90
N LYS A 32 5.94 -25.44 14.02
CA LYS A 32 6.15 -25.22 12.58
C LYS A 32 4.86 -24.90 11.83
N TYR A 33 3.81 -25.71 12.00
CA TYR A 33 2.59 -25.69 11.19
C TYR A 33 1.35 -25.16 11.92
N GLY A 34 1.45 -24.85 13.22
CA GLY A 34 0.39 -24.17 13.96
C GLY A 34 -0.87 -25.01 14.19
N ARG A 35 -1.95 -24.34 14.62
CA ARG A 35 -3.25 -24.98 14.90
C ARG A 35 -3.94 -25.55 13.66
N GLY A 36 -3.61 -25.05 12.47
CA GLY A 36 -4.17 -25.50 11.20
C GLY A 36 -3.75 -26.91 10.80
N PHE A 37 -2.71 -27.49 11.42
CA PHE A 37 -2.24 -28.81 11.07
C PHE A 37 -3.22 -29.89 11.54
N PHE A 38 -3.55 -30.10 12.82
CA PHE A 38 -4.54 -31.11 13.23
C PHE A 38 -5.02 -30.99 14.70
N SER A 39 -6.30 -31.27 14.97
CA SER A 39 -6.87 -31.35 16.33
C SER A 39 -6.41 -32.60 17.12
N GLY A 40 -6.06 -33.68 16.43
CA GLY A 40 -5.60 -34.94 17.04
C GLY A 40 -4.23 -34.83 17.70
N GLU A 41 -3.33 -34.04 17.11
CA GLU A 41 -1.92 -33.95 17.50
C GLU A 41 -1.77 -33.15 18.80
N ILE A 42 -2.64 -32.15 19.02
CA ILE A 42 -2.74 -31.46 20.31
C ILE A 42 -3.21 -32.43 21.40
N ILE A 43 -4.14 -33.34 21.08
CA ILE A 43 -4.58 -34.38 22.01
C ILE A 43 -3.43 -35.33 22.32
N ILE A 44 -2.71 -35.81 21.30
CA ILE A 44 -1.55 -36.70 21.50
C ILE A 44 -0.45 -35.99 22.31
N LEU A 45 -0.16 -34.72 22.02
CA LEU A 45 0.81 -33.92 22.77
C LEU A 45 0.40 -33.82 24.25
N THR A 46 -0.89 -33.58 24.52
CA THR A 46 -1.44 -33.48 25.88
C THR A 46 -1.36 -34.83 26.60
N VAL A 47 -1.73 -35.92 25.93
CA VAL A 47 -1.66 -37.29 26.48
C VAL A 47 -0.21 -37.69 26.76
N CYS A 48 0.71 -37.44 25.84
CA CYS A 48 2.14 -37.70 26.03
C CYS A 48 2.69 -36.85 27.18
N GLY A 49 2.34 -35.57 27.26
CA GLY A 49 2.73 -34.69 28.36
C GLY A 49 2.25 -35.19 29.72
N PHE A 50 0.98 -35.62 29.80
CA PHE A 50 0.41 -36.19 31.02
C PHE A 50 1.06 -37.53 31.40
N ALA A 51 1.34 -38.39 30.43
CA ALA A 51 2.03 -39.66 30.65
C ALA A 51 3.47 -39.44 31.18
N LEU A 52 4.21 -38.49 30.60
CA LEU A 52 5.55 -38.11 31.07
C LEU A 52 5.49 -37.55 32.49
N PHE A 53 4.49 -36.72 32.81
CA PHE A 53 4.29 -36.16 34.15
C PHE A 53 3.97 -37.24 35.18
N ILE A 54 3.04 -38.15 34.90
CA ILE A 54 2.73 -39.30 35.77
C ILE A 54 3.99 -40.15 35.98
N TRP A 55 4.73 -40.45 34.91
CA TRP A 55 5.94 -41.27 35.01
C TRP A 55 7.02 -40.60 35.87
N PHE A 56 7.16 -39.28 35.78
CA PHE A 56 8.06 -38.50 36.62
C PHE A 56 7.68 -38.63 38.11
N ILE A 57 6.40 -38.51 38.45
CA ILE A 57 5.90 -38.69 39.83
C ILE A 57 6.14 -40.13 40.33
N ILE A 58 5.83 -41.14 39.52
CA ILE A 58 6.09 -42.56 39.86
C ILE A 58 7.59 -42.77 40.13
N SER A 59 8.46 -42.18 39.31
CA SER A 59 9.90 -42.28 39.46
C SER A 59 10.38 -41.66 40.77
N ILE A 60 9.79 -40.54 41.22
CA ILE A 60 10.05 -39.93 42.53
C ILE A 60 9.62 -40.86 43.67
N ILE A 61 8.39 -41.36 43.62
CA ILE A 61 7.82 -42.23 44.67
C ILE A 61 8.68 -43.49 44.84
N PHE A 62 9.07 -44.13 43.74
CA PHE A 62 9.89 -45.34 43.81
C PHE A 62 11.35 -45.09 44.17
N ALA A 63 11.89 -43.91 43.85
CA ALA A 63 13.20 -43.51 44.38
C ALA A 63 13.17 -43.39 45.91
N TYR A 64 12.12 -42.79 46.46
CA TYR A 64 11.92 -42.69 47.91
C TYR A 64 11.72 -44.06 48.57
N GLN A 65 10.97 -44.95 47.93
CA GLN A 65 10.77 -46.33 48.38
C GLN A 65 11.97 -47.25 48.11
N LYS A 66 13.07 -46.72 47.55
CA LYS A 66 14.28 -47.48 47.14
C LYS A 66 13.96 -48.69 46.26
N LYS A 67 12.92 -48.58 45.44
CA LYS A 67 12.45 -49.61 44.53
C LYS A 67 12.91 -49.32 43.10
N GLU A 68 13.53 -50.30 42.47
CA GLU A 68 13.89 -50.22 41.05
C GLU A 68 12.77 -50.83 40.19
N ILE A 69 12.37 -50.13 39.12
CA ILE A 69 11.34 -50.60 38.18
C ILE A 69 11.92 -51.64 37.20
N MET A 70 13.23 -51.61 36.95
CA MET A 70 13.85 -52.39 35.88
C MET A 70 15.21 -53.00 36.30
N THR A 71 15.41 -54.29 35.96
CA THR A 71 16.55 -55.13 36.36
C THR A 71 17.69 -55.21 35.34
N ILE A 72 17.61 -54.54 34.19
CA ILE A 72 18.60 -54.65 33.12
C ILE A 72 19.93 -53.99 33.53
N SER A 73 21.07 -54.65 33.21
CA SER A 73 22.43 -54.16 33.47
C SER A 73 22.76 -52.94 32.59
N TYR A 74 22.76 -51.74 33.20
CA TYR A 74 22.43 -50.48 32.50
C TYR A 74 23.55 -49.43 32.39
N LYS A 75 24.83 -49.78 32.64
CA LYS A 75 25.90 -48.76 32.66
C LYS A 75 26.11 -48.06 31.32
N TYR A 76 25.94 -48.78 30.20
CA TYR A 76 26.10 -48.23 28.84
C TYR A 76 24.79 -47.64 28.30
N TYR A 77 23.64 -48.28 28.54
CA TYR A 77 22.34 -47.76 28.12
C TYR A 77 22.08 -46.38 28.73
N LEU A 78 22.29 -46.18 30.04
CA LEU A 78 21.99 -44.89 30.69
C LEU A 78 22.77 -43.76 30.04
N LYS A 79 24.03 -44.01 29.65
CA LYS A 79 24.84 -43.03 28.93
C LYS A 79 24.25 -42.74 27.55
N ILE A 80 23.87 -43.77 26.80
CA ILE A 80 23.26 -43.63 25.47
C ILE A 80 21.93 -42.87 25.57
N ALA A 81 21.07 -43.23 26.52
CA ALA A 81 19.79 -42.58 26.79
C ALA A 81 19.95 -41.07 27.07
N ILE A 82 20.91 -40.70 27.93
CA ILE A 82 21.23 -39.31 28.23
C ILE A 82 21.69 -38.59 26.95
N VAL A 83 22.59 -39.20 26.17
CA VAL A 83 23.09 -38.62 24.92
C VAL A 83 21.96 -38.44 23.90
N VAL A 84 21.09 -39.44 23.73
CA VAL A 84 19.94 -39.36 22.81
C VAL A 84 19.00 -38.25 23.23
N MET A 85 18.62 -38.16 24.51
CA MET A 85 17.77 -37.07 24.99
C MET A 85 18.44 -35.72 24.73
N LEU A 86 19.71 -35.54 25.11
CA LEU A 86 20.43 -34.30 24.87
C LEU A 86 20.42 -33.91 23.39
N VAL A 87 20.72 -34.83 22.48
CA VAL A 87 20.71 -34.57 21.04
C VAL A 87 19.31 -34.18 20.55
N VAL A 88 18.28 -34.93 20.94
CA VAL A 88 16.88 -34.65 20.52
C VAL A 88 16.38 -33.32 21.08
N THR A 89 16.68 -33.01 22.34
CA THR A 89 16.32 -31.74 22.99
C THR A 89 17.06 -30.58 22.36
N SER A 90 18.37 -30.69 22.15
CA SER A 90 19.16 -29.61 21.53
C SER A 90 18.75 -29.35 20.09
N TRP A 91 18.52 -30.40 19.30
CA TRP A 91 18.10 -30.27 17.91
C TRP A 91 16.70 -29.64 17.78
N SER A 92 15.73 -30.15 18.54
CA SER A 92 14.37 -29.61 18.54
C SER A 92 14.30 -28.20 19.13
N GLY A 93 15.02 -27.95 20.24
CA GLY A 93 15.13 -26.64 20.87
C GLY A 93 15.72 -25.59 19.93
N TYR A 94 16.80 -25.92 19.23
CA TYR A 94 17.39 -25.04 18.20
C TYR A 94 16.37 -24.72 17.09
N LYS A 95 15.66 -25.74 16.59
CA LYS A 95 14.64 -25.57 15.55
C LYS A 95 13.46 -24.70 16.00
N ILE A 96 12.93 -24.94 17.20
CA ILE A 96 11.83 -24.16 17.77
C ILE A 96 12.25 -22.72 18.01
N PHE A 97 13.45 -22.49 18.55
CA PHE A 97 14.00 -21.15 18.75
C PHE A 97 14.15 -20.38 17.43
N HIS A 98 14.68 -21.05 16.40
CA HIS A 98 14.85 -20.48 15.08
C HIS A 98 13.50 -20.13 14.42
N MET A 99 12.50 -21.00 14.55
CA MET A 99 11.12 -20.74 14.08
C MET A 99 10.45 -19.57 14.82
N ALA A 100 10.66 -19.47 16.14
CA ALA A 100 10.11 -18.39 16.95
C ALA A 100 10.69 -17.02 16.58
N THR A 101 11.96 -16.97 16.15
CA THR A 101 12.69 -15.71 15.93
C THR A 101 12.70 -15.25 14.47
N ARG A 102 12.63 -16.17 13.50
CA ARG A 102 12.77 -15.84 12.07
C ARG A 102 11.46 -15.81 11.27
N TYR A 103 10.31 -15.98 11.91
CA TYR A 103 9.02 -16.12 11.22
C TYR A 103 8.99 -17.26 10.19
N GLU A 104 9.85 -18.29 10.36
CA GLU A 104 9.92 -19.46 9.48
C GLU A 104 8.90 -20.56 9.85
N GLY A 105 7.97 -20.25 10.77
CA GLY A 105 6.90 -21.14 11.21
C GLY A 105 5.82 -20.40 11.99
N GLU A 106 4.70 -21.07 12.23
CA GLU A 106 3.50 -20.52 12.88
C GLU A 106 3.73 -20.00 14.31
N LEU A 107 4.68 -20.58 15.05
CA LEU A 107 5.01 -20.09 16.39
C LEU A 107 5.49 -18.64 16.39
N GLY A 108 6.29 -18.23 15.41
CA GLY A 108 6.80 -16.86 15.31
C GLY A 108 5.66 -15.87 15.10
N PHE A 109 4.74 -16.17 14.19
CA PHE A 109 3.54 -15.38 13.96
C PHE A 109 2.64 -15.33 15.20
N TYR A 110 2.41 -16.47 15.85
CA TYR A 110 1.61 -16.54 17.07
C TYR A 110 2.20 -15.70 18.21
N LEU A 111 3.51 -15.79 18.45
CA LEU A 111 4.18 -14.99 19.48
C LEU A 111 4.13 -13.49 19.15
N ASN A 112 4.37 -13.13 17.89
CA ASN A 112 4.25 -11.75 17.45
C ASN A 112 2.84 -11.20 17.65
N ASP A 113 1.82 -11.94 17.21
CA ASP A 113 0.42 -11.56 17.46
C ASP A 113 0.13 -11.49 18.96
N PHE A 114 0.61 -12.43 19.76
CA PHE A 114 0.37 -12.43 21.21
C PHE A 114 0.94 -11.18 21.91
N PHE A 115 2.14 -10.74 21.53
CA PHE A 115 2.78 -9.59 22.16
C PHE A 115 2.35 -8.25 21.54
N ASN A 116 2.11 -8.21 20.24
CA ASN A 116 1.96 -6.96 19.48
C ASN A 116 0.54 -6.71 18.96
N LYS A 117 -0.38 -7.67 19.03
CA LYS A 117 -1.78 -7.47 18.60
C LYS A 117 -2.64 -7.01 19.77
N LYS A 118 -3.40 -5.96 19.54
CA LYS A 118 -4.41 -5.42 20.45
C LYS A 118 -5.75 -5.32 19.74
N GLN A 119 -6.81 -5.26 20.53
CA GLN A 119 -8.17 -5.12 20.02
C GLN A 119 -8.86 -3.95 20.71
N LEU A 120 -9.51 -3.10 19.93
CA LEU A 120 -10.37 -2.02 20.39
C LEU A 120 -11.79 -2.25 19.88
N THR A 121 -12.80 -1.75 20.58
CA THR A 121 -14.20 -1.88 20.17
C THR A 121 -14.70 -0.53 19.66
N ILE A 122 -15.34 -0.52 18.50
CA ILE A 122 -15.99 0.69 17.97
C ILE A 122 -17.30 0.91 18.73
N THR A 123 -17.43 2.09 19.33
CA THR A 123 -18.63 2.53 20.05
C THR A 123 -19.66 3.19 19.12
N ASN A 124 -19.20 3.85 18.06
CA ASN A 124 -20.02 4.49 17.04
C ASN A 124 -19.48 4.12 15.64
N ASP A 125 -20.24 3.37 14.85
CA ASP A 125 -19.86 2.92 13.51
C ASP A 125 -20.34 3.86 12.39
N ASN A 126 -20.94 5.01 12.74
CA ASN A 126 -21.38 6.00 11.77
C ASN A 126 -20.33 7.09 11.55
N LEU A 127 -19.81 7.18 10.33
CA LEU A 127 -18.85 8.19 9.88
C LEU A 127 -19.40 9.62 9.98
N PHE A 128 -20.68 9.83 9.63
CA PHE A 128 -21.29 11.16 9.58
C PHE A 128 -21.51 11.75 10.98
N ASP A 129 -21.65 10.88 11.97
CA ASP A 129 -21.75 11.25 13.39
C ASP A 129 -20.38 11.30 14.09
N GLY A 130 -19.28 11.28 13.32
CA GLY A 130 -17.92 11.37 13.83
C GLY A 130 -17.36 10.06 14.41
N GLY A 131 -17.96 8.91 14.11
CA GLY A 131 -17.56 7.61 14.66
C GLY A 131 -16.09 7.26 14.45
N PHE A 132 -15.53 7.57 13.27
CA PHE A 132 -14.08 7.39 13.02
C PHE A 132 -13.20 8.32 13.87
N LEU A 133 -13.63 9.56 14.10
CA LEU A 133 -12.88 10.52 14.93
C LEU A 133 -12.87 10.08 16.40
N ILE A 134 -14.01 9.62 16.91
CA ILE A 134 -14.12 9.05 18.27
C ILE A 134 -13.17 7.86 18.41
N PHE A 135 -13.16 6.95 17.42
CA PHE A 135 -12.23 5.83 17.40
C PHE A 135 -10.75 6.29 17.42
N MET A 136 -10.40 7.33 16.65
CA MET A 136 -9.04 7.87 16.66
C MET A 136 -8.66 8.46 18.02
N ASP A 137 -9.57 9.16 18.70
CA ASP A 137 -9.36 9.67 20.05
C ASP A 137 -9.12 8.51 21.05
N ASP A 138 -9.93 7.45 20.96
CA ASP A 138 -9.77 6.24 21.79
C ASP A 138 -8.42 5.54 21.52
N LEU A 139 -8.02 5.44 20.24
CA LEU A 139 -6.73 4.86 19.83
C LEU A 139 -5.55 5.66 20.39
N ILE A 140 -5.58 6.99 20.23
CA ILE A 140 -4.52 7.89 20.71
C ILE A 140 -4.39 7.78 22.23
N LYS A 141 -5.51 7.75 22.95
CA LYS A 141 -5.55 7.66 24.40
C LYS A 141 -5.07 6.31 24.93
N GLU A 142 -5.51 5.20 24.33
CA GLU A 142 -5.15 3.85 24.80
C GLU A 142 -3.64 3.59 24.66
N PHE A 143 -3.04 4.07 23.57
CA PHE A 143 -1.64 3.79 23.25
C PHE A 143 -0.67 4.94 23.52
N ASP A 144 -1.14 6.02 24.17
CA ASP A 144 -0.36 7.23 24.46
C ASP A 144 0.38 7.74 23.21
N ILE A 145 -0.34 7.78 22.08
CA ILE A 145 0.23 8.17 20.78
C ILE A 145 0.59 9.65 20.83
N SER A 146 1.81 9.99 20.39
CA SER A 146 2.26 11.38 20.34
C SER A 146 1.33 12.26 19.47
N ASN A 147 1.23 13.55 19.81
CA ASN A 147 0.37 14.50 19.09
C ASN A 147 0.65 14.63 17.58
N LYS A 148 1.86 14.30 17.12
CA LYS A 148 2.21 14.33 15.70
C LYS A 148 2.27 12.91 15.14
N ILE A 149 1.38 12.66 14.19
CA ILE A 149 1.12 11.34 13.62
C ILE A 149 1.31 11.44 12.11
N TYR A 150 2.01 10.46 11.55
CA TYR A 150 2.27 10.36 10.13
C TYR A 150 1.65 9.09 9.56
N LEU A 151 1.20 9.16 8.32
CA LEU A 151 0.71 8.03 7.54
C LEU A 151 1.88 7.26 6.93
N ASN A 152 1.78 5.93 6.94
CA ASN A 152 2.62 5.07 6.14
C ASN A 152 1.80 4.53 4.95
N ASP A 153 2.24 4.90 3.74
CA ASP A 153 1.63 4.54 2.44
C ASP A 153 0.25 5.16 2.18
N SER A 154 -0.81 4.58 2.75
CA SER A 154 -2.18 4.96 2.43
C SER A 154 -3.18 4.71 3.55
N PHE A 155 -4.24 5.51 3.55
CA PHE A 155 -5.44 5.35 4.35
C PHE A 155 -6.62 5.06 3.44
N GLU A 156 -7.37 4.01 3.77
CA GLU A 156 -8.59 3.61 3.09
C GLU A 156 -9.70 3.38 4.10
N LEU A 157 -10.86 4.03 3.92
CA LEU A 157 -12.07 3.79 4.71
C LEU A 157 -13.26 3.59 3.78
N LYS A 158 -13.99 2.50 3.96
CA LYS A 158 -15.19 2.16 3.19
C LYS A 158 -16.43 2.38 4.02
N TYR A 159 -17.46 2.99 3.44
CA TYR A 159 -18.73 3.26 4.11
C TYR A 159 -19.90 3.19 3.12
N ASN A 160 -21.12 3.04 3.65
CA ASN A 160 -22.35 2.99 2.85
C ASN A 160 -23.06 4.36 2.80
N ASN A 161 -24.18 4.44 2.07
CA ASN A 161 -25.01 5.66 1.97
C ASN A 161 -25.48 6.24 3.31
N ASP A 162 -25.62 5.40 4.34
CA ASP A 162 -26.08 5.81 5.67
C ASP A 162 -24.93 6.30 6.57
N GLY A 163 -23.69 6.27 6.06
CA GLY A 163 -22.48 6.64 6.81
C GLY A 163 -21.91 5.48 7.62
N ILE A 164 -22.51 4.30 7.55
CA ILE A 164 -22.06 3.13 8.30
C ILE A 164 -20.75 2.61 7.72
N ILE A 165 -19.71 2.67 8.56
CA ILE A 165 -18.37 2.21 8.24
C ILE A 165 -18.39 0.69 8.01
N GLN A 166 -17.91 0.26 6.85
CA GLN A 166 -17.80 -1.15 6.46
C GLN A 166 -16.40 -1.70 6.75
N SER A 167 -15.37 -0.90 6.52
CA SER A 167 -13.98 -1.26 6.84
C SER A 167 -13.10 -0.03 6.86
N PHE A 168 -11.97 -0.11 7.55
CA PHE A 168 -10.85 0.80 7.30
C PHE A 168 -9.53 0.09 7.49
N HIS A 169 -8.52 0.56 6.79
CA HIS A 169 -7.16 0.07 6.89
C HIS A 169 -6.18 1.22 6.71
N PHE A 170 -5.25 1.33 7.64
CA PHE A 170 -4.17 2.31 7.55
C PHE A 170 -3.04 1.92 8.49
N MET A 171 -1.86 2.47 8.21
CA MET A 171 -0.72 2.38 9.12
C MET A 171 -0.28 3.79 9.48
N ILE A 172 -0.13 4.07 10.76
CA ILE A 172 0.39 5.34 11.26
C ILE A 172 1.62 5.12 12.13
N TYR A 173 2.44 6.14 12.25
CA TYR A 173 3.56 6.17 13.18
C TYR A 173 3.69 7.53 13.83
N ASP A 174 4.27 7.55 15.03
CA ASP A 174 4.44 8.75 15.83
C ASP A 174 5.90 9.20 15.87
N ASN A 175 6.15 10.39 16.43
CA ASN A 175 7.52 10.93 16.60
C ASN A 175 8.45 10.03 17.43
N ASN A 176 7.89 9.15 18.27
CA ASN A 176 8.65 8.19 19.08
C ASN A 176 9.02 6.93 18.29
N LYS A 177 8.73 6.88 16.98
CA LYS A 177 8.97 5.73 16.11
C LYS A 177 8.11 4.51 16.48
N ASN A 178 7.02 4.72 17.21
CA ASN A 178 6.04 3.66 17.43
C ASN A 178 5.14 3.57 16.20
N THR A 179 4.87 2.34 15.74
CA THR A 179 4.03 2.10 14.56
C THR A 179 2.75 1.38 14.95
N TYR A 180 1.65 1.73 14.29
CA TYR A 180 0.33 1.17 14.53
C TYR A 180 -0.31 0.82 13.19
N LEU A 181 -0.39 -0.48 12.89
CA LEU A 181 -1.14 -0.99 11.75
C LEU A 181 -2.57 -1.30 12.21
N VAL A 182 -3.52 -0.53 11.70
CA VAL A 182 -4.91 -0.54 12.14
C VAL A 182 -5.78 -1.15 11.04
N SER A 183 -6.62 -2.11 11.41
CA SER A 183 -7.58 -2.70 10.51
C SER A 183 -8.92 -2.96 11.18
N TYR A 184 -9.98 -2.61 10.47
CA TYR A 184 -11.36 -2.88 10.87
C TYR A 184 -12.12 -3.43 9.68
N GLN A 185 -12.95 -4.44 9.95
CA GLN A 185 -13.95 -4.94 9.03
C GLN A 185 -15.22 -5.21 9.82
N LYS A 186 -16.34 -4.67 9.32
CA LYS A 186 -17.63 -4.76 10.00
C LYS A 186 -18.02 -6.23 10.20
N ASN A 187 -18.28 -6.57 11.44
CA ASN A 187 -18.69 -7.89 11.90
C ASN A 187 -19.55 -7.73 13.16
N ASN A 188 -20.04 -8.85 13.73
CA ASN A 188 -20.92 -8.80 14.91
C ASN A 188 -20.23 -8.30 16.19
N GLU A 189 -18.89 -8.25 16.24
CA GLU A 189 -18.12 -7.89 17.43
C GLU A 189 -17.66 -6.43 17.42
N ASN A 190 -17.72 -5.73 16.27
CA ASN A 190 -17.24 -4.36 16.07
C ASN A 190 -15.81 -4.13 16.58
N LYS A 191 -14.93 -5.13 16.40
CA LYS A 191 -13.54 -5.07 16.86
C LYS A 191 -12.59 -4.55 15.78
N VAL A 192 -11.78 -3.57 16.17
CA VAL A 192 -10.60 -3.10 15.44
C VAL A 192 -9.38 -3.86 15.91
N VAL A 193 -8.56 -4.33 14.98
CA VAL A 193 -7.28 -4.95 15.26
C VAL A 193 -6.18 -3.92 15.08
N VAL A 194 -5.31 -3.81 16.08
CA VAL A 194 -4.14 -2.92 16.07
C VAL A 194 -2.88 -3.76 16.26
N HIS A 195 -1.99 -3.76 15.27
CA HIS A 195 -0.66 -4.38 15.40
C HIS A 195 0.38 -3.29 15.71
N LEU A 196 1.10 -3.47 16.82
CA LEU A 196 2.11 -2.57 17.33
C LEU A 196 3.52 -2.91 16.80
N ASN A 197 4.39 -1.92 16.68
CA ASN A 197 5.84 -2.08 16.49
C ASN A 197 6.26 -2.94 15.28
N ASN A 198 5.52 -2.84 14.17
CA ASN A 198 5.97 -3.33 12.87
C ASN A 198 7.07 -2.41 12.33
N TYR A 199 8.32 -2.80 12.59
CA TYR A 199 9.52 -2.05 12.25
C TYR A 199 9.55 -1.59 10.78
N LEU A 200 9.71 -0.28 10.58
CA LEU A 200 9.95 0.35 9.28
C LEU A 200 11.16 1.28 9.40
N ASP A 201 11.90 1.42 8.31
CA ASP A 201 12.83 2.54 8.15
C ASP A 201 11.98 3.79 7.90
N MET A 202 11.77 4.60 8.94
CA MET A 202 10.80 5.70 8.94
C MET A 202 11.45 7.01 8.50
N ASP A 203 10.94 7.58 7.42
CA ASP A 203 11.25 8.93 6.96
C ASP A 203 10.17 9.89 7.46
N PHE A 204 10.53 10.79 8.37
CA PHE A 204 9.63 11.79 8.95
C PHE A 204 9.44 12.94 7.97
N ASP A 205 8.58 12.73 6.99
CA ASP A 205 8.24 13.72 5.97
C ASP A 205 6.85 14.31 6.25
N ASP A 206 6.79 15.63 6.40
CA ASP A 206 5.54 16.36 6.64
C ASP A 206 4.51 16.11 5.52
N LYS A 207 4.93 15.70 4.31
CA LYS A 207 4.00 15.28 3.27
C LYS A 207 3.06 14.16 3.71
N TYR A 208 3.42 13.38 4.74
CA TYR A 208 2.62 12.29 5.27
C TYR A 208 1.87 12.64 6.57
N ASP A 209 1.79 13.92 6.96
CA ASP A 209 1.03 14.33 8.15
C ASP A 209 -0.40 13.77 8.10
N PHE A 210 -0.85 13.12 9.16
CA PHE A 210 -2.18 12.52 9.26
C PHE A 210 -3.24 13.49 9.76
N GLN A 211 -2.84 14.58 10.44
CA GLN A 211 -3.75 15.54 11.05
C GLN A 211 -4.71 16.22 10.04
N PRO A 212 -4.27 16.61 8.83
CA PRO A 212 -5.17 17.21 7.83
C PRO A 212 -6.36 16.32 7.44
N LEU A 213 -6.19 14.99 7.44
CA LEU A 213 -7.30 14.07 7.23
C LEU A 213 -8.33 14.17 8.36
N LEU A 214 -7.88 14.10 9.61
CA LEU A 214 -8.77 14.16 10.79
C LEU A 214 -9.55 15.48 10.83
N ASP A 215 -8.90 16.58 10.46
CA ASP A 215 -9.57 17.88 10.42
C ASP A 215 -10.52 18.03 9.25
N ALA A 216 -10.19 17.49 8.07
CA ALA A 216 -11.09 17.47 6.93
C ALA A 216 -12.36 16.64 7.20
N LEU A 217 -12.23 15.48 7.86
CA LEU A 217 -13.38 14.61 8.16
C LEU A 217 -14.43 15.29 9.08
N LYS A 218 -14.07 16.36 9.80
CA LYS A 218 -15.01 17.15 10.61
C LYS A 218 -15.95 18.02 9.77
N VAL A 219 -15.53 18.39 8.56
CA VAL A 219 -16.18 19.45 7.75
C VAL A 219 -16.62 18.98 6.37
N ILE A 220 -16.17 17.80 5.91
CA ILE A 220 -16.52 17.26 4.60
C ILE A 220 -18.05 17.11 4.45
N PRO A 221 -18.64 17.65 3.38
CA PRO A 221 -20.06 17.47 3.08
C PRO A 221 -20.29 16.10 2.42
N TYR A 222 -20.29 15.02 3.22
CA TYR A 222 -20.37 13.64 2.73
C TYR A 222 -21.55 13.41 1.77
N LYS A 223 -22.73 13.96 2.09
CA LYS A 223 -23.96 13.78 1.31
C LYS A 223 -23.93 14.47 -0.05
N GLU A 224 -23.20 15.57 -0.18
CA GLU A 224 -23.02 16.28 -1.46
C GLU A 224 -22.06 15.53 -2.39
N SER A 225 -21.24 14.64 -1.82
CA SER A 225 -20.29 13.79 -2.55
C SER A 225 -20.93 12.51 -3.09
N PHE A 226 -22.24 12.30 -2.85
CA PHE A 226 -22.93 11.09 -3.28
C PHE A 226 -23.19 11.09 -4.78
N ILE A 227 -22.91 9.94 -5.39
CA ILE A 227 -23.21 9.67 -6.78
C ILE A 227 -24.47 8.82 -6.82
N LYS A 228 -25.41 9.23 -7.68
CA LYS A 228 -26.70 8.55 -7.83
C LYS A 228 -26.49 7.07 -8.19
N ASN A 229 -27.22 6.18 -7.54
CA ASN A 229 -27.17 4.72 -7.72
C ASN A 229 -25.86 4.05 -7.27
N GLN A 230 -25.10 4.67 -6.36
CA GLN A 230 -23.98 4.01 -5.66
C GLN A 230 -24.36 3.72 -4.22
N GLU A 231 -23.93 2.56 -3.71
CA GLU A 231 -24.25 2.10 -2.36
C GLU A 231 -23.04 2.12 -1.42
N LEU A 232 -21.83 2.11 -1.99
CA LEU A 232 -20.58 2.03 -1.26
C LEU A 232 -19.56 3.04 -1.80
N TYR A 233 -18.90 3.71 -0.87
CA TYR A 233 -17.88 4.70 -1.14
C TYR A 233 -16.61 4.35 -0.37
N HIS A 234 -15.48 4.80 -0.88
CA HIS A 234 -14.23 4.85 -0.14
C HIS A 234 -13.74 6.28 0.05
N ILE A 235 -13.08 6.51 1.18
CA ILE A 235 -12.23 7.66 1.45
C ILE A 235 -10.81 7.19 1.30
N LEU A 236 -10.05 7.86 0.44
CA LEU A 236 -8.62 7.62 0.23
C LEU A 236 -7.82 8.84 0.67
N TYR A 237 -6.73 8.59 1.38
CA TYR A 237 -5.77 9.61 1.78
C TYR A 237 -4.34 9.06 1.70
N PHE A 238 -3.45 9.87 1.11
CA PHE A 238 -2.04 9.52 0.87
C PHE A 238 -1.09 10.59 1.40
N GLY A 239 -1.60 11.54 2.19
CA GLY A 239 -0.87 12.77 2.52
C GLY A 239 -1.00 13.85 1.45
N GLN A 240 0.07 14.64 1.30
CA GLN A 240 0.19 15.70 0.32
C GLN A 240 0.33 15.14 -1.08
N ARG A 241 -0.49 15.63 -2.01
CA ARG A 241 -0.46 15.26 -3.43
C ARG A 241 -0.29 16.48 -4.31
N ASP A 242 0.38 16.28 -5.43
CA ASP A 242 0.53 17.27 -6.50
C ASP A 242 -0.39 16.91 -7.66
N TRP A 243 -1.36 17.78 -7.93
CA TRP A 243 -2.34 17.64 -9.02
C TRP A 243 -2.00 18.51 -10.23
N GLY A 244 -0.82 19.15 -10.22
CA GLY A 244 -0.43 20.08 -11.27
C GLY A 244 -1.47 21.20 -11.40
N TYR A 245 -1.96 21.44 -12.61
CA TYR A 245 -2.98 22.46 -12.89
C TYR A 245 -4.39 21.87 -13.06
N ASN A 246 -4.56 20.57 -12.80
CA ASN A 246 -5.82 19.88 -12.95
C ASN A 246 -6.72 20.14 -11.74
N ASN A 247 -7.76 20.96 -11.91
CA ASN A 247 -8.75 21.24 -10.87
C ASN A 247 -10.02 20.36 -10.97
N THR A 248 -10.04 19.34 -11.84
CA THR A 248 -11.21 18.48 -12.04
C THR A 248 -11.55 17.71 -10.76
N GLY A 249 -12.76 17.97 -10.24
CA GLY A 249 -13.26 17.35 -9.01
C GLY A 249 -12.58 17.84 -7.73
N ILE A 250 -11.72 18.87 -7.79
CA ILE A 250 -10.97 19.36 -6.62
C ILE A 250 -11.64 20.61 -6.02
N ARG A 251 -11.74 20.62 -4.69
CA ARG A 251 -12.16 21.75 -3.87
C ARG A 251 -11.14 21.97 -2.75
N TYR A 252 -10.76 23.22 -2.49
CA TYR A 252 -10.16 23.57 -1.20
C TYR A 252 -11.29 23.64 -0.16
N ILE A 253 -11.03 23.16 1.05
CA ILE A 253 -11.97 23.21 2.18
C ILE A 253 -11.25 23.69 3.43
N ASP A 254 -11.86 24.61 4.18
CA ASP A 254 -11.33 25.08 5.46
C ASP A 254 -12.02 24.47 6.67
N LYS A 255 -11.53 24.84 7.86
CA LYS A 255 -12.08 24.44 9.16
C LYS A 255 -13.56 24.80 9.40
N THR A 256 -14.15 25.68 8.59
CA THR A 256 -15.57 26.05 8.67
C THR A 256 -16.43 25.28 7.67
N GLY A 257 -15.81 24.51 6.77
CA GLY A 257 -16.49 23.85 5.66
C GLY A 257 -16.72 24.77 4.45
N HIS A 258 -16.17 25.99 4.46
CA HIS A 258 -16.20 26.86 3.29
C HIS A 258 -15.34 26.23 2.19
N MET A 259 -15.83 26.26 0.95
CA MET A 259 -15.19 25.59 -0.18
C MET A 259 -14.98 26.53 -1.36
N ILE A 260 -13.78 26.48 -1.96
CA ILE A 260 -13.47 27.21 -3.20
C ILE A 260 -12.86 26.26 -4.24
N THR A 261 -13.03 26.61 -5.53
CA THR A 261 -12.42 25.87 -6.64
C THR A 261 -10.98 26.34 -6.85
N PRO A 262 -9.99 25.43 -6.96
CA PRO A 262 -8.64 25.83 -7.31
C PRO A 262 -8.57 26.51 -8.69
N LEU A 263 -7.77 27.58 -8.78
CA LEU A 263 -7.49 28.27 -10.03
C LEU A 263 -6.52 27.44 -10.90
N GLN A 264 -6.86 27.22 -12.16
CA GLN A 264 -6.02 26.49 -13.13
C GLN A 264 -4.69 27.19 -13.46
N THR A 265 -4.52 28.44 -13.05
CA THR A 265 -3.28 29.20 -13.23
C THR A 265 -2.22 28.88 -12.18
N ARG A 266 -2.57 28.12 -11.13
CA ARG A 266 -1.65 27.74 -10.06
C ARG A 266 -1.56 26.23 -9.93
N GLN A 267 -0.39 25.78 -9.51
CA GLN A 267 -0.18 24.39 -9.16
C GLN A 267 -1.00 24.06 -7.91
N ILE A 268 -1.67 22.92 -7.93
CA ILE A 268 -2.61 22.45 -6.93
C ILE A 268 -1.89 21.35 -6.15
N ILE A 269 -1.31 21.73 -5.02
CA ILE A 269 -0.60 20.82 -4.12
C ILE A 269 -1.23 20.93 -2.74
N GLY A 270 -1.51 19.79 -2.11
CA GLY A 270 -1.97 19.79 -0.73
C GLY A 270 -2.43 18.43 -0.24
N TYR A 271 -2.71 18.36 1.06
CA TYR A 271 -3.25 17.16 1.71
C TYR A 271 -4.62 16.84 1.12
N THR A 272 -4.68 15.78 0.32
CA THR A 272 -5.85 15.49 -0.50
C THR A 272 -6.62 14.30 0.02
N ILE A 273 -7.90 14.53 0.31
CA ILE A 273 -8.87 13.50 0.69
C ILE A 273 -9.75 13.23 -0.53
N SER A 274 -9.69 12.02 -1.07
CA SER A 274 -10.52 11.61 -2.21
C SER A 274 -11.70 10.78 -1.72
N ILE A 275 -12.90 11.10 -2.20
CA ILE A 275 -14.12 10.31 -2.00
C ILE A 275 -14.57 9.78 -3.36
N GLU A 276 -14.66 8.46 -3.46
CA GLU A 276 -14.98 7.79 -4.72
C GLU A 276 -15.90 6.58 -4.49
N PRO A 277 -16.76 6.26 -5.45
CA PRO A 277 -17.62 5.07 -5.38
C PRO A 277 -16.84 3.80 -5.74
N ILE A 278 -17.13 2.69 -5.07
CA ILE A 278 -16.37 1.44 -5.23
C ILE A 278 -16.68 0.72 -6.57
N MET A 279 -17.83 0.98 -7.20
CA MET A 279 -18.31 0.22 -8.37
C MET A 279 -18.41 1.02 -9.69
N SER A 280 -17.78 2.19 -9.82
CA SER A 280 -17.88 2.97 -11.07
C SER A 280 -16.51 3.34 -11.63
N GLY A 281 -16.14 2.69 -12.74
CA GLY A 281 -14.89 2.95 -13.49
C GLY A 281 -14.84 4.30 -14.24
N THR A 282 -15.70 5.28 -13.93
CA THR A 282 -15.87 6.49 -14.75
C THR A 282 -16.30 7.74 -13.99
N THR A 283 -16.37 7.74 -12.66
CA THR A 283 -16.78 8.95 -11.93
C THR A 283 -15.56 9.74 -11.49
N ASN A 284 -15.50 11.03 -11.86
CA ASN A 284 -14.53 11.95 -11.28
C ASN A 284 -14.70 11.94 -9.76
N PRO A 285 -13.66 11.55 -9.01
CA PRO A 285 -13.77 11.50 -7.56
C PRO A 285 -13.87 12.92 -6.99
N TYR A 286 -14.60 13.04 -5.89
CA TYR A 286 -14.67 14.29 -5.14
C TYR A 286 -13.41 14.41 -4.30
N ARG A 287 -12.61 15.43 -4.56
CA ARG A 287 -11.32 15.64 -3.89
C ARG A 287 -11.36 16.92 -3.07
N TYR A 288 -11.01 16.80 -1.81
CA TYR A 288 -10.94 17.91 -0.88
C TYR A 288 -9.49 18.13 -0.47
N ILE A 289 -8.99 19.34 -0.64
CA ILE A 289 -7.69 19.76 -0.13
C ILE A 289 -7.92 20.60 1.11
N TYR A 290 -7.54 20.08 2.26
CA TYR A 290 -7.69 20.78 3.53
C TYR A 290 -6.71 21.93 3.65
N VAL A 291 -7.20 23.11 4.01
CA VAL A 291 -6.42 24.33 4.17
C VAL A 291 -6.85 25.08 5.45
N ASN A 292 -5.87 25.64 6.17
CA ASN A 292 -6.17 26.32 7.44
C ASN A 292 -6.90 27.66 7.25
N ASP A 293 -6.68 28.32 6.12
CA ASP A 293 -7.18 29.65 5.83
C ASP A 293 -7.35 29.81 4.31
N ILE A 294 -8.60 29.70 3.84
CA ILE A 294 -8.93 29.86 2.42
C ILE A 294 -8.64 31.29 1.94
N GLU A 295 -8.80 32.31 2.79
CA GLU A 295 -8.60 33.71 2.40
C GLU A 295 -7.13 34.03 2.08
N LYS A 296 -6.21 33.25 2.66
CA LYS A 296 -4.78 33.32 2.33
C LYS A 296 -4.42 32.66 1.01
N ILE A 297 -5.34 31.93 0.37
CA ILE A 297 -5.15 31.45 -1.00
C ILE A 297 -5.49 32.64 -1.90
N PRO A 298 -4.50 33.31 -2.52
CA PRO A 298 -4.74 34.63 -3.09
C PRO A 298 -5.78 34.56 -4.21
N GLU A 299 -6.96 35.18 -4.02
CA GLU A 299 -8.03 35.23 -5.01
C GLU A 299 -7.67 36.09 -6.24
N THR A 300 -6.66 36.93 -6.10
CA THR A 300 -6.29 37.91 -7.12
C THR A 300 -5.38 37.32 -8.19
N SER A 301 -5.85 37.43 -9.43
CA SER A 301 -4.98 37.42 -10.61
C SER A 301 -3.96 38.55 -10.47
N PRO A 302 -2.67 38.37 -10.78
CA PRO A 302 -1.80 39.52 -11.00
C PRO A 302 -2.30 40.26 -12.25
N GLN A 303 -3.10 41.31 -12.05
CA GLN A 303 -3.17 42.36 -13.06
C GLN A 303 -1.84 43.11 -13.02
N GLN A 304 -0.98 42.83 -14.00
CA GLN A 304 -0.20 43.86 -14.68
C GLN A 304 0.42 43.29 -15.96
N ASN A 305 -0.16 43.73 -17.08
CA ASN A 305 0.46 43.90 -18.39
C ASN A 305 1.11 42.65 -19.04
N THR A 306 0.30 41.65 -19.32
CA THR A 306 0.59 40.72 -20.43
C THR A 306 -0.18 41.24 -21.66
N PRO A 307 0.45 41.40 -22.84
CA PRO A 307 -0.28 41.68 -24.07
C PRO A 307 -1.36 40.60 -24.28
N PRO A 308 -2.46 40.89 -24.98
CA PRO A 308 -3.57 39.96 -25.11
C PRO A 308 -3.04 38.59 -25.55
N LEU A 309 -3.46 37.55 -24.82
CA LEU A 309 -3.28 36.16 -25.19
C LEU A 309 -3.69 36.06 -26.66
N SER A 310 -2.71 35.86 -27.54
CA SER A 310 -3.05 35.49 -28.91
C SER A 310 -3.76 34.16 -28.79
N GLU A 311 -5.03 34.13 -29.17
CA GLU A 311 -5.68 32.91 -29.60
C GLU A 311 -4.71 32.27 -30.60
N VAL A 312 -4.03 31.20 -30.19
CA VAL A 312 -3.22 30.41 -31.12
C VAL A 312 -4.23 29.81 -32.08
N PRO A 313 -4.18 30.19 -33.37
CA PRO A 313 -5.10 29.65 -34.35
C PRO A 313 -4.96 28.13 -34.36
N GLN A 314 -6.11 27.46 -34.43
CA GLN A 314 -6.29 26.01 -34.41
C GLN A 314 -5.73 25.31 -35.68
N ASP A 315 -4.66 25.83 -36.28
CA ASP A 315 -4.23 25.54 -37.65
C ASP A 315 -2.70 25.38 -37.83
N SER A 316 -1.94 25.13 -36.76
CA SER A 316 -0.47 24.97 -36.84
C SER A 316 0.08 23.57 -36.54
N GLY A 317 -0.75 22.63 -36.09
CA GLY A 317 -0.33 21.24 -35.80
C GLY A 317 0.67 21.08 -34.65
N SER A 318 0.97 22.15 -33.91
CA SER A 318 1.85 22.13 -32.73
C SER A 318 1.05 21.85 -31.45
N LEU A 319 1.66 21.08 -30.54
CA LEU A 319 1.09 20.76 -29.22
C LEU A 319 2.04 21.22 -28.13
N SER A 320 1.50 21.73 -27.03
CA SER A 320 2.30 22.19 -25.90
C SER A 320 1.86 21.60 -24.56
N SER A 321 2.81 21.42 -23.66
CA SER A 321 2.63 21.01 -22.26
C SER A 321 3.38 21.99 -21.37
N LYS A 322 2.72 22.51 -20.35
CA LYS A 322 3.28 23.51 -19.44
C LYS A 322 3.47 22.92 -18.04
N ILE A 323 4.66 23.11 -17.48
CA ILE A 323 4.98 22.80 -16.08
C ILE A 323 5.67 24.01 -15.47
N MET A 324 5.14 24.55 -14.37
CA MET A 324 5.68 25.76 -13.73
C MET A 324 5.75 26.92 -14.76
N ASN A 325 6.94 27.52 -14.92
CA ASN A 325 7.24 28.56 -15.90
C ASN A 325 7.87 28.00 -17.20
N ILE A 326 7.89 26.67 -17.37
CA ILE A 326 8.48 25.99 -18.52
C ILE A 326 7.37 25.46 -19.42
N THR A 327 7.39 25.81 -20.71
CA THR A 327 6.52 25.22 -21.72
C THR A 327 7.35 24.33 -22.65
N TYR A 328 6.96 23.07 -22.75
CA TYR A 328 7.45 22.15 -23.76
C TYR A 328 6.51 22.17 -24.96
N GLU A 329 7.03 22.38 -26.16
CA GLU A 329 6.22 22.49 -27.37
C GLU A 329 6.77 21.59 -28.47
N LEU A 330 5.93 20.68 -28.96
CA LEU A 330 6.14 19.98 -30.22
C LEU A 330 5.73 20.91 -31.34
N TYR A 331 6.71 21.27 -32.18
CA TYR A 331 6.47 22.08 -33.37
C TYR A 331 6.86 21.30 -34.61
N VAL A 332 6.14 21.54 -35.70
CA VAL A 332 6.39 20.92 -37.00
C VAL A 332 7.74 21.40 -37.54
N SER A 333 8.65 20.46 -37.81
CA SER A 333 9.96 20.74 -38.42
C SER A 333 9.97 20.50 -39.93
N ASP A 334 9.16 19.56 -40.40
CA ASP A 334 8.98 19.24 -41.83
C ASP A 334 7.64 18.49 -42.04
N ALA A 335 7.18 18.37 -43.29
CA ALA A 335 5.89 17.77 -43.63
C ALA A 335 5.97 16.97 -44.93
N ALA A 336 5.41 15.74 -44.93
CA ALA A 336 5.37 14.89 -46.12
C ALA A 336 4.12 14.00 -46.14
N ALA A 337 3.43 13.95 -47.29
CA ALA A 337 2.33 13.02 -47.57
C ALA A 337 1.24 12.92 -46.47
N GLY A 338 0.82 14.05 -45.89
CA GLY A 338 -0.18 14.09 -44.82
C GLY A 338 0.38 13.91 -43.41
N SER A 339 1.61 13.43 -43.26
CA SER A 339 2.34 13.30 -41.99
C SER A 339 3.28 14.48 -41.74
N ARG A 340 3.75 14.63 -40.49
CA ARG A 340 4.67 15.69 -40.07
C ARG A 340 5.86 15.11 -39.28
N PHE A 341 7.01 15.75 -39.44
CA PHE A 341 8.13 15.62 -38.52
C PHE A 341 8.01 16.68 -37.44
N TYR A 342 8.46 16.36 -36.23
CA TYR A 342 8.42 17.29 -35.11
C TYR A 342 9.80 17.51 -34.52
N SER A 343 9.92 18.64 -33.86
CA SER A 343 11.02 18.94 -32.95
C SER A 343 10.42 19.45 -31.64
N LEU A 344 11.14 19.29 -30.53
CA LEU A 344 10.73 19.72 -29.20
C LEU A 344 11.48 20.99 -28.81
N LYS A 345 10.74 22.04 -28.50
CA LYS A 345 11.24 23.27 -27.87
C LYS A 345 10.91 23.28 -26.38
N LYS A 346 11.79 23.91 -25.62
CA LYS A 346 11.60 24.30 -24.23
C LYS A 346 11.60 25.83 -24.18
N ILE A 347 10.55 26.40 -23.62
CA ILE A 347 10.38 27.83 -23.42
C ILE A 347 10.43 28.07 -21.93
N ASP A 348 11.42 28.82 -21.45
CA ASP A 348 11.54 29.21 -20.05
C ASP A 348 11.97 30.68 -19.93
N GLU A 349 12.33 31.14 -18.73
CA GLU A 349 12.75 32.53 -18.47
C GLU A 349 13.97 32.96 -19.29
N ASN A 350 14.78 32.00 -19.79
CA ASN A 350 15.93 32.26 -20.66
C ASN A 350 15.56 32.29 -22.15
N GLY A 351 14.27 32.16 -22.48
CA GLY A 351 13.73 32.17 -23.83
C GLY A 351 13.47 30.77 -24.40
N THR A 352 13.35 30.69 -25.73
CA THR A 352 12.99 29.47 -26.46
C THR A 352 14.22 28.74 -26.96
N THR A 353 14.40 27.49 -26.53
CA THR A 353 15.50 26.61 -26.96
C THR A 353 14.96 25.34 -27.59
N VAL A 354 15.50 24.92 -28.75
CA VAL A 354 15.22 23.60 -29.32
C VAL A 354 16.03 22.56 -28.57
N ILE A 355 15.37 21.72 -27.77
CA ILE A 355 16.04 20.73 -26.91
C ILE A 355 16.15 19.35 -27.54
N ASN A 356 15.31 19.04 -28.53
CA ASN A 356 15.39 17.79 -29.28
C ASN A 356 14.87 17.98 -30.71
N LYS A 357 15.70 17.65 -31.70
CA LYS A 357 15.36 17.79 -33.13
C LYS A 357 14.59 16.58 -33.69
N ASN A 358 14.58 15.46 -32.98
CA ASN A 358 13.99 14.20 -33.42
C ASN A 358 13.35 13.43 -32.23
N PRO A 359 12.28 13.96 -31.63
CA PRO A 359 11.67 13.38 -30.45
C PRO A 359 10.93 12.06 -30.73
N PHE A 360 10.57 11.79 -31.99
CA PHE A 360 9.86 10.57 -32.43
C PHE A 360 10.75 9.54 -33.14
N LEU A 361 12.08 9.67 -33.07
CA LEU A 361 13.03 8.68 -33.60
C LEU A 361 12.79 8.35 -35.10
N ASP A 362 12.68 9.39 -35.92
CA ASP A 362 12.40 9.35 -37.37
C ASP A 362 10.97 8.92 -37.76
N ASN A 363 10.10 8.60 -36.79
CA ASN A 363 8.69 8.35 -37.07
C ASN A 363 7.93 9.65 -37.37
N ILE A 364 7.01 9.56 -38.32
CA ILE A 364 6.20 10.68 -38.82
C ILE A 364 4.72 10.42 -38.64
N GLY A 365 3.95 11.48 -38.46
CA GLY A 365 2.52 11.37 -38.24
C GLY A 365 1.91 12.68 -37.78
N VAL A 366 0.80 12.59 -37.06
CA VAL A 366 0.11 13.73 -36.45
C VAL A 366 0.38 13.69 -34.94
N ALA A 367 0.91 14.78 -34.39
CA ALA A 367 1.12 14.85 -32.94
C ALA A 367 -0.26 14.78 -32.27
N ASN A 368 -0.40 13.84 -31.35
CA ASN A 368 -1.67 13.55 -30.68
C ASN A 368 -1.65 14.01 -29.21
N GLY A 369 -0.48 14.01 -28.58
CA GLY A 369 -0.36 14.45 -27.21
C GLY A 369 1.06 14.78 -26.79
N ILE A 370 1.15 15.63 -25.77
CA ILE A 370 2.36 15.91 -25.01
C ILE A 370 1.98 16.15 -23.55
N HIS A 371 2.68 15.48 -22.63
CA HIS A 371 2.49 15.68 -21.20
C HIS A 371 3.80 15.43 -20.46
N PHE A 372 4.31 16.45 -19.79
CA PHE A 372 5.41 16.29 -18.86
C PHE A 372 4.88 16.34 -17.43
N PHE A 373 5.26 15.36 -16.61
CA PHE A 373 4.90 15.27 -15.20
C PHE A 373 5.81 16.14 -14.32
N ASN A 374 7.06 16.30 -14.74
CA ASN A 374 8.04 17.18 -14.11
C ASN A 374 9.13 17.56 -15.12
N GLN A 375 10.16 18.29 -14.67
CA GLN A 375 11.24 18.75 -15.56
C GLN A 375 12.09 17.62 -16.17
N LYS A 376 11.94 16.37 -15.71
CA LYS A 376 12.67 15.20 -16.20
C LYS A 376 11.78 14.21 -16.94
N LEU A 377 10.65 13.82 -16.34
CA LEU A 377 9.75 12.79 -16.84
C LEU A 377 8.65 13.40 -17.72
N GLY A 378 8.51 12.87 -18.93
CA GLY A 378 7.43 13.25 -19.83
C GLY A 378 7.14 12.22 -20.89
N PHE A 379 5.99 12.40 -21.54
CA PHE A 379 5.45 11.52 -22.57
C PHE A 379 4.94 12.36 -23.73
N ILE A 380 5.16 11.85 -24.94
CA ILE A 380 4.64 12.42 -26.19
C ILE A 380 4.00 11.31 -27.01
N SER A 381 3.02 11.64 -27.83
CA SER A 381 2.38 10.67 -28.70
C SER A 381 2.16 11.19 -30.11
N ILE A 382 2.20 10.25 -31.06
CA ILE A 382 2.01 10.50 -32.48
C ILE A 382 1.07 9.44 -33.04
N THR A 383 0.17 9.86 -33.92
CA THR A 383 -0.76 8.98 -34.64
C THR A 383 -0.42 8.91 -36.11
N ASN A 384 -0.85 7.85 -36.77
CA ASN A 384 -0.83 7.78 -38.23
C ASN A 384 -1.91 8.70 -38.84
N ALA A 385 -1.89 8.86 -40.17
CA ALA A 385 -2.80 9.76 -40.87
C ALA A 385 -4.30 9.39 -40.74
N SER A 386 -4.60 8.10 -40.49
CA SER A 386 -5.95 7.57 -40.26
C SER A 386 -6.42 7.69 -38.80
N ASN A 387 -5.52 8.09 -37.88
CA ASN A 387 -5.78 8.23 -36.45
C ASN A 387 -6.28 6.94 -35.75
N ASP A 388 -6.04 5.78 -36.33
CA ASP A 388 -6.43 4.46 -35.79
C ASP A 388 -5.29 3.76 -35.04
N HIS A 389 -4.05 4.23 -35.20
CA HIS A 389 -2.86 3.77 -34.47
C HIS A 389 -2.21 4.94 -33.74
N CYS A 390 -1.82 4.74 -32.48
CA CYS A 390 -1.16 5.76 -31.67
C CYS A 390 0.04 5.19 -30.92
N GLU A 391 1.19 5.83 -31.07
CA GLU A 391 2.42 5.48 -30.39
C GLU A 391 2.75 6.48 -29.29
N VAL A 392 3.29 6.00 -28.17
CA VAL A 392 3.72 6.84 -27.05
C VAL A 392 5.22 6.68 -26.81
N TYR A 393 5.89 7.80 -26.56
CA TYR A 393 7.31 7.89 -26.27
C TYR A 393 7.53 8.53 -24.92
N ARG A 394 8.53 8.05 -24.19
CA ARG A 394 8.88 8.49 -22.83
C ARG A 394 10.25 9.12 -22.79
N THR A 395 10.39 10.20 -22.01
CA THR A 395 11.66 10.81 -21.61
C THR A 395 11.81 10.80 -20.08
N GLN A 396 13.04 10.76 -19.59
CA GLN A 396 13.39 10.94 -18.17
C GLN A 396 14.55 11.96 -17.99
N ASP A 397 14.91 12.66 -19.05
CA ASP A 397 16.00 13.64 -19.10
C ASP A 397 15.51 15.03 -19.56
N GLY A 398 14.22 15.31 -19.40
CA GLY A 398 13.62 16.60 -19.74
C GLY A 398 13.40 16.80 -21.23
N GLY A 399 13.26 15.71 -21.99
CA GLY A 399 12.99 15.73 -23.42
C GLY A 399 14.23 15.70 -24.31
N LEU A 400 15.43 15.58 -23.73
CA LEU A 400 16.67 15.45 -24.50
C LEU A 400 16.71 14.13 -25.30
N THR A 401 16.25 13.04 -24.71
CA THR A 401 16.09 11.74 -25.38
C THR A 401 14.73 11.13 -25.11
N PHE A 402 14.24 10.35 -26.08
CA PHE A 402 12.96 9.64 -25.99
C PHE A 402 13.14 8.15 -26.31
N LYS A 403 12.30 7.33 -25.70
CA LYS A 403 12.17 5.90 -25.99
C LYS A 403 10.73 5.56 -26.30
N GLN A 404 10.48 4.86 -27.39
CA GLN A 404 9.15 4.35 -27.72
C GLN A 404 8.73 3.30 -26.67
N ILE A 405 7.50 3.41 -26.19
CA ILE A 405 6.90 2.41 -25.31
C ILE A 405 6.36 1.27 -26.17
N LYS A 406 6.81 0.05 -25.87
CA LYS A 406 6.33 -1.17 -26.51
C LYS A 406 5.66 -2.06 -25.47
N LEU A 407 4.34 -2.18 -25.59
CA LEU A 407 3.54 -3.05 -24.72
C LEU A 407 3.50 -4.48 -25.26
N LYS A 408 3.34 -5.45 -24.37
CA LYS A 408 3.13 -6.86 -24.71
C LYS A 408 1.68 -7.25 -24.42
N ASN A 409 1.11 -8.17 -25.20
CA ASN A 409 -0.24 -8.72 -25.00
C ASN A 409 -1.39 -7.71 -25.22
N THR A 410 -1.21 -6.79 -26.17
CA THR A 410 -2.22 -5.81 -26.59
C THR A 410 -3.32 -6.40 -27.47
N GLY A 411 -3.06 -7.51 -28.19
CA GLY A 411 -4.04 -8.05 -29.14
C GLY A 411 -4.26 -7.05 -30.28
N ASP A 412 -5.51 -6.79 -30.65
CA ASP A 412 -5.89 -5.84 -31.70
C ASP A 412 -6.02 -4.37 -31.20
N TYR A 413 -5.50 -4.06 -30.01
CA TYR A 413 -5.54 -2.72 -29.42
C TYR A 413 -4.24 -1.96 -29.71
N ASP A 414 -4.31 -1.04 -30.67
CA ASP A 414 -3.13 -0.37 -31.24
C ASP A 414 -3.11 1.16 -31.00
N TYR A 415 -4.03 1.67 -30.18
CA TYR A 415 -4.11 3.10 -29.86
C TYR A 415 -3.71 3.37 -28.40
N LEU A 416 -2.42 3.69 -28.17
CA LEU A 416 -1.90 4.00 -26.84
C LEU A 416 -2.21 5.46 -26.46
N GLN A 417 -2.88 5.67 -25.33
CA GLN A 417 -3.11 7.01 -24.78
C GLN A 417 -1.91 7.46 -23.93
N ILE A 418 -1.73 8.78 -23.82
CA ILE A 418 -0.73 9.32 -22.88
C ILE A 418 -1.07 8.86 -21.46
N PRO A 419 -0.10 8.32 -20.71
CA PRO A 419 -0.34 7.92 -19.34
C PRO A 419 -0.75 9.07 -18.45
N TYR A 420 -1.55 8.78 -17.43
CA TYR A 420 -1.79 9.67 -16.30
C TYR A 420 -1.24 9.05 -15.03
N GLU A 421 -0.94 9.89 -14.05
CA GLU A 421 -0.49 9.43 -12.74
C GLU A 421 -1.70 9.19 -11.84
N ASP A 422 -1.74 8.01 -11.23
CA ASP A 422 -2.72 7.63 -10.23
C ASP A 422 -2.02 6.91 -9.07
N ASN A 423 -2.10 7.49 -7.87
CA ASN A 423 -1.57 6.92 -6.63
C ASN A 423 -0.10 6.46 -6.74
N GLY A 424 0.79 7.29 -7.29
CA GLY A 424 2.22 7.00 -7.48
C GLY A 424 2.53 5.99 -8.60
N HIS A 425 1.52 5.62 -9.38
CA HIS A 425 1.62 4.70 -10.50
C HIS A 425 1.24 5.42 -11.80
N TYR A 426 1.81 4.99 -12.92
CA TYR A 426 1.43 5.51 -14.23
C TYR A 426 0.47 4.53 -14.88
N ILE A 427 -0.69 5.02 -15.28
CA ILE A 427 -1.76 4.25 -15.89
C ILE A 427 -1.87 4.63 -17.36
N MET A 428 -1.81 3.65 -18.24
CA MET A 428 -1.95 3.80 -19.69
C MET A 428 -3.17 3.01 -20.15
N LYS A 429 -4.08 3.70 -20.84
CA LYS A 429 -5.21 3.07 -21.53
C LYS A 429 -4.85 2.81 -22.98
N VAL A 430 -5.22 1.63 -23.48
CA VAL A 430 -4.98 1.22 -24.88
C VAL A 430 -6.33 0.83 -25.50
N SER A 431 -6.75 1.51 -26.56
CA SER A 431 -8.01 1.29 -27.29
C SER A 431 -7.77 0.72 -28.70
N LYS A 432 -8.84 0.29 -29.39
CA LYS A 432 -8.79 -0.20 -30.79
C LYS A 432 -8.78 0.91 -31.86
N GLY A 433 -8.60 2.17 -31.45
CA GLY A 433 -8.60 3.34 -32.33
C GLY A 433 -8.97 4.63 -31.59
N SER A 434 -8.98 5.78 -32.28
CA SER A 434 -9.29 7.08 -31.69
C SER A 434 -10.76 7.30 -31.30
N GLN A 435 -11.68 6.52 -31.87
CA GLN A 435 -13.15 6.65 -31.74
C GLN A 435 -13.81 5.41 -31.14
N SER A 436 -13.19 4.72 -30.18
CA SER A 436 -13.93 3.76 -29.38
C SER A 436 -14.94 4.52 -28.51
N ASP A 437 -16.14 4.75 -29.06
CA ASP A 437 -17.30 5.50 -28.51
C ASP A 437 -17.92 4.88 -27.23
N SER A 438 -17.16 4.07 -26.49
CA SER A 438 -17.59 3.53 -25.21
C SER A 438 -16.41 3.51 -24.23
N ASP A 439 -16.63 4.09 -23.06
CA ASP A 439 -15.78 4.13 -21.85
C ASP A 439 -15.45 2.72 -21.27
N THR A 440 -15.59 1.67 -22.08
CA THR A 440 -15.59 0.26 -21.69
C THR A 440 -14.74 -0.65 -22.60
N ASP A 441 -14.22 -0.18 -23.75
CA ASP A 441 -13.39 -1.02 -24.65
C ASP A 441 -11.93 -0.54 -24.71
N TYR A 442 -11.23 -0.68 -23.58
CA TYR A 442 -9.79 -0.45 -23.49
C TYR A 442 -9.10 -1.44 -22.55
N ILE A 443 -7.81 -1.68 -22.78
CA ILE A 443 -6.93 -2.41 -21.87
C ILE A 443 -6.19 -1.42 -20.98
N ILE A 444 -6.12 -1.71 -19.68
CA ILE A 444 -5.36 -0.92 -18.72
C ILE A 444 -3.97 -1.54 -18.52
N TYR A 445 -2.94 -0.71 -18.63
CA TYR A 445 -1.59 -1.04 -18.21
C TYR A 445 -1.17 -0.13 -17.06
N ARG A 446 -0.46 -0.72 -16.10
CA ARG A 446 0.08 -0.01 -14.93
C ARG A 446 1.59 -0.11 -14.91
N SER A 447 2.25 1.00 -14.59
CA SER A 447 3.68 1.08 -14.35
C SER A 447 3.96 1.55 -12.93
N LYS A 448 4.89 0.86 -12.26
CA LYS A 448 5.38 1.17 -10.90
C LYS A 448 6.73 1.90 -10.90
N ASP A 449 7.35 2.02 -12.07
CA ASP A 449 8.76 2.41 -12.23
C ASP A 449 8.91 3.61 -13.16
N LEU A 450 8.01 4.59 -12.97
CA LEU A 450 7.96 5.84 -13.73
C LEU A 450 7.65 5.67 -15.22
N GLY A 451 6.98 4.59 -15.64
CA GLY A 451 6.66 4.31 -17.05
C GLY A 451 7.73 3.53 -17.82
N GLN A 452 8.71 2.91 -17.14
CA GLN A 452 9.76 2.11 -17.78
C GLN A 452 9.26 0.73 -18.17
N THR A 453 8.52 0.07 -17.29
CA THR A 453 7.86 -1.21 -17.53
C THR A 453 6.37 -1.12 -17.28
N TRP A 454 5.60 -1.92 -18.01
CA TRP A 454 4.15 -1.88 -18.03
C TRP A 454 3.58 -3.28 -17.84
N THR A 455 2.66 -3.41 -16.89
CA THR A 455 1.96 -4.65 -16.58
C THR A 455 0.48 -4.48 -16.88
N LYS A 456 -0.04 -5.33 -17.77
CA LYS A 456 -1.48 -5.43 -18.04
C LYS A 456 -2.22 -5.75 -16.73
N GLN A 457 -3.25 -4.97 -16.40
CA GLN A 457 -4.10 -5.21 -15.23
C GLN A 457 -5.16 -6.26 -15.52
#